data_AF-A0A2T6CM50-F1
#
_entry.id   AF-A0A2T6CM50-F1
#
_cell.length_a   1.000
_cell.length_b   1.000
_cell.length_c   1.000
_cell.angle_alpha   90.00
_cell.angle_beta   90.00
_cell.angle_gamma   90.00
#
_symmetry.space_group_name_H-M   'P 1'
#
loop_
_entity.id
_entity.type
_entity.pdbx_description
1 polymer ?
#
loop_
_entity_poly.entity_id
_entity_poly.type
_entity_poly.pdbx_seq_one_letter_code
_entity_poly.pdbx_strand_id
1 'polypeptide(L)'
;MHAIKVGLLLVALLAVMRVASWLVGWLIARLTRRSGFGVAGAANGLCFCLFVGILVVNLMPGEPFDYAATVFAAVVYAACLVSDRYWTPWARR
;
A
#
# COMPACT_ATOMS: atom_id res chain seq x y z
N MET A 1 -17.33 5.41 -19.88
CA MET A 1 -16.15 6.28 -19.72
C MET A 1 -15.78 6.54 -18.26
N HIS A 2 -16.74 6.63 -17.32
CA HIS A 2 -16.47 6.84 -15.89
C HIS A 2 -15.63 5.71 -15.25
N ALA A 3 -15.98 4.46 -15.52
CA ALA A 3 -15.29 3.28 -14.97
C ALA A 3 -13.78 3.21 -15.34
N ILE A 4 -13.41 3.63 -16.55
CA ILE A 4 -12.02 3.63 -17.01
C ILE A 4 -11.19 4.67 -16.24
N LYS A 5 -11.76 5.87 -16.00
CA LYS A 5 -11.10 6.91 -15.20
C LYS A 5 -10.90 6.46 -13.75
N VAL A 6 -11.93 5.87 -13.15
CA VAL A 6 -11.86 5.32 -11.78
C VAL A 6 -10.81 4.21 -11.70
N GLY A 7 -10.78 3.30 -12.68
CA GLY A 7 -9.78 2.25 -12.76
C GLY A 7 -8.35 2.80 -12.89
N LEU A 8 -8.12 3.80 -13.75
CA LEU A 8 -6.83 4.46 -13.89
C LEU A 8 -6.38 5.16 -12.61
N LEU A 9 -7.29 5.86 -11.93
CA LEU A 9 -7.00 6.52 -10.66
C LEU A 9 -6.65 5.50 -9.56
N LEU A 10 -7.36 4.38 -9.49
CA LEU A 10 -7.04 3.28 -8.58
C LEU A 10 -5.65 2.71 -8.86
N VAL A 11 -5.34 2.41 -10.12
CA VAL A 11 -4.02 1.87 -10.49
C VAL A 11 -2.90 2.88 -10.19
N ALA A 12 -3.10 4.16 -10.51
CA ALA A 12 -2.14 5.21 -10.21
C ALA A 12 -1.92 5.37 -8.70
N LEU A 13 -3.00 5.37 -7.91
CA LEU A 13 -2.94 5.46 -6.46
C LEU A 13 -2.21 4.26 -5.86
N LEU A 14 -2.48 3.05 -6.36
CA LEU A 14 -1.76 1.84 -5.94
C LEU A 14 -0.28 1.89 -6.30
N ALA A 15 0.07 2.41 -7.48
CA ALA A 15 1.48 2.59 -7.88
C ALA A 15 2.20 3.59 -6.97
N VAL A 16 1.56 4.73 -6.64
CA VAL A 16 2.10 5.72 -5.69
C VAL A 16 2.26 5.10 -4.30
N MET A 17 1.25 4.39 -3.81
CA MET A 17 1.29 3.67 -2.53
C MET A 17 2.40 2.61 -2.50
N ARG A 18 2.67 1.96 -3.63
CA ARG A 18 3.75 0.97 -3.74
C ARG A 18 5.12 1.61 -3.62
N VAL A 19 5.36 2.71 -4.33
CA VAL A 19 6.61 3.49 -4.23
C VAL A 19 6.76 4.07 -2.82
N ALA A 20 5.68 4.55 -2.20
CA ALA A 20 5.69 5.03 -0.83
C ALA A 20 6.05 3.91 0.17
N SER A 21 5.46 2.72 0.01
CA SER A 21 5.79 1.54 0.82
C SER A 21 7.27 1.19 0.70
N TRP A 22 7.82 1.34 -0.52
CA TRP A 22 9.24 1.12 -0.75
C TRP A 22 10.15 2.13 -0.06
N LEU A 23 9.78 3.41 -0.12
CA LEU A 23 10.46 4.50 0.59
C LEU A 23 10.43 4.29 2.11
N VAL A 24 9.28 3.90 2.66
CA VAL A 24 9.10 3.61 4.09
C VAL A 24 9.93 2.40 4.50
N GLY A 25 9.88 1.30 3.74
CA GLY A 25 10.67 0.10 3.99
C GLY A 25 12.18 0.37 3.96
N TRP A 26 12.64 1.16 3.00
CA TRP A 26 14.03 1.62 2.94
C TRP A 26 14.42 2.48 4.14
N LEU A 27 13.56 3.42 4.56
CA LEU A 27 13.82 4.29 5.70
C LEU A 27 13.92 3.49 7.00
N ILE A 28 12.99 2.56 7.23
CA ILE A 28 12.99 1.66 8.40
C ILE A 28 14.24 0.79 8.39
N ALA A 29 14.59 0.19 7.25
CA ALA A 29 15.79 -0.64 7.13
C ALA A 29 17.07 0.15 7.40
N ARG A 30 17.13 1.40 6.93
CA ARG A 30 18.27 2.30 7.17
C ARG A 30 18.40 2.71 8.64
N LEU A 31 17.30 2.99 9.31
CA LEU A 31 17.28 3.41 10.72
C LEU A 31 17.56 2.25 11.68
N THR A 32 16.99 1.07 11.41
CA THR A 32 17.10 -0.10 12.30
C THR A 32 18.25 -1.04 11.94
N ARG A 33 18.94 -0.79 10.81
CA ARG A 33 19.94 -1.70 10.20
C ARG A 33 19.44 -3.14 10.01
N ARG A 34 18.13 -3.35 10.04
CA ARG A 34 17.49 -4.65 9.80
C ARG A 34 16.84 -4.63 8.43
N SER A 35 17.23 -5.53 7.57
CA SER A 35 16.52 -5.83 6.32
C SER A 35 15.87 -7.20 6.49
N GLY A 36 14.60 -7.33 6.12
CA GLY A 36 13.89 -8.60 6.23
C GLY A 36 12.39 -8.48 6.03
N PHE A 37 11.73 -9.64 6.01
CA PHE A 37 10.29 -9.76 5.76
C PHE A 37 9.44 -8.95 6.74
N GLY A 38 9.87 -8.81 8.00
CA GLY A 38 9.17 -7.99 9.00
C GLY A 38 9.13 -6.49 8.65
N VAL A 39 10.18 -5.97 8.01
CA VAL A 39 10.23 -4.56 7.57
C VAL A 39 9.32 -4.34 6.36
N ALA A 40 9.29 -5.28 5.42
CA ALA A 40 8.35 -5.25 4.30
C ALA A 40 6.89 -5.35 4.80
N GLY A 41 6.62 -6.21 5.78
CA GLY A 41 5.31 -6.31 6.44
C GLY A 41 4.87 -5.00 7.07
N ALA A 42 5.75 -4.37 7.87
CA ALA A 42 5.46 -3.08 8.48
C ALA A 42 5.22 -1.97 7.45
N ALA A 43 6.03 -1.91 6.39
CA ALA A 43 5.90 -0.89 5.35
C ALA A 43 4.63 -1.06 4.50
N ASN A 44 4.27 -2.29 4.12
CA ASN A 44 3.02 -2.55 3.40
C ASN A 44 1.80 -2.31 4.30
N GLY A 45 1.85 -2.75 5.57
CA GLY A 45 0.79 -2.53 6.54
C GLY A 45 0.54 -1.05 6.81
N LEU A 46 1.60 -0.25 6.96
CA LEU A 46 1.48 1.19 7.21
C LEU A 46 0.87 1.93 6.00
N CYS A 47 1.23 1.54 4.79
CA CYS A 47 0.61 2.06 3.57
C CYS A 47 -0.87 1.65 3.43
N PHE A 48 -1.22 0.41 3.78
CA PHE A 48 -2.62 -0.03 3.80
C PHE A 48 -3.45 0.78 4.80
N CYS A 49 -2.95 0.98 6.02
CA CYS A 49 -3.61 1.81 7.04
C CYS A 49 -3.81 3.26 6.55
N LEU A 50 -2.81 3.83 5.86
CA LEU A 50 -2.93 5.15 5.24
C LEU A 50 -4.03 5.20 4.17
N PHE A 51 -4.10 4.18 3.30
CA PHE A 51 -5.16 4.09 2.29
C PHE A 51 -6.55 4.02 2.93
N VAL A 52 -6.73 3.16 3.93
CA VAL A 52 -8.01 3.05 4.67
C VAL A 52 -8.33 4.38 5.38
N GLY A 53 -7.34 5.02 6.00
CA GLY A 53 -7.52 6.34 6.62
C GLY A 53 -7.98 7.41 5.63
N ILE A 54 -7.41 7.43 4.41
CA ILE A 54 -7.83 8.33 3.34
C ILE A 54 -9.27 8.04 2.92
N LEU A 55 -9.67 6.77 2.80
CA LEU A 55 -11.06 6.42 2.50
C LEU A 55 -12.00 6.94 3.58
N VAL A 56 -11.70 6.70 4.86
CA VAL A 56 -12.53 7.16 5.98
C VAL A 56 -12.63 8.69 6.03
N VAL A 57 -11.53 9.41 5.78
CA VAL A 57 -11.53 10.89 5.80
C VAL A 57 -12.29 11.50 4.62
N ASN A 58 -12.30 10.83 3.47
CA ASN A 58 -13.01 11.30 2.27
C ASN A 58 -14.47 10.83 2.18
N LEU A 59 -14.97 10.09 3.17
CA LEU A 59 -16.38 9.71 3.21
C LEU A 59 -17.26 10.96 3.37
N MET A 60 -18.19 11.16 2.44
CA MET A 60 -19.21 12.18 2.61
C MET A 60 -20.20 11.78 3.72
N PRO A 61 -20.76 12.74 4.47
CA PRO A 61 -21.77 12.43 5.48
C PRO A 61 -22.98 11.74 4.83
N GLY A 62 -23.24 10.49 5.24
CA GLY A 62 -24.33 9.65 4.72
C GLY A 62 -23.94 8.67 3.61
N GLU A 63 -22.69 8.70 3.13
CA GLU A 63 -22.19 7.74 2.14
C GLU A 63 -21.76 6.41 2.80
N PRO A 64 -22.14 5.25 2.24
CA PRO A 64 -21.69 3.97 2.77
C PRO A 64 -20.19 3.78 2.55
N PHE A 65 -19.54 3.16 3.52
CA PHE A 65 -18.11 2.84 3.41
C PHE A 65 -17.87 1.85 2.25
N ASP A 66 -16.91 2.16 1.38
CA ASP A 66 -16.57 1.31 0.24
C ASP A 66 -15.71 0.11 0.69
N TYR A 67 -16.41 -0.95 1.10
CA TYR A 67 -15.80 -2.22 1.43
C TYR A 67 -15.12 -2.89 0.23
N ALA A 68 -15.60 -2.68 -0.99
CA ALA A 68 -15.01 -3.27 -2.18
C ALA A 68 -13.62 -2.69 -2.45
N ALA A 69 -13.46 -1.37 -2.34
CA ALA A 69 -12.16 -0.70 -2.44
C ALA A 69 -11.19 -1.18 -1.34
N THR A 70 -11.69 -1.39 -0.12
CA THR A 70 -10.88 -1.87 1.01
C THR A 70 -10.40 -3.30 0.79
N VAL A 71 -11.27 -4.21 0.36
CA VAL A 71 -10.93 -5.61 0.06
C VAL A 71 -9.95 -5.67 -1.12
N PHE A 72 -10.19 -4.88 -2.18
CA PHE A 72 -9.28 -4.80 -3.31
C PHE A 72 -7.89 -4.35 -2.90
N ALA A 73 -7.80 -3.27 -2.10
CA ALA A 73 -6.53 -2.83 -1.53
C ALA A 73 -5.87 -3.95 -0.72
N ALA A 74 -6.60 -4.63 0.18
CA ALA A 74 -6.05 -5.73 0.98
C ALA A 74 -5.43 -6.85 0.12
N VAL A 75 -6.09 -7.24 -0.98
CA VAL A 75 -5.55 -8.23 -1.93
C VAL A 75 -4.27 -7.71 -2.59
N VAL A 76 -4.25 -6.44 -3.03
CA VAL A 76 -3.07 -5.83 -3.65
C VAL A 76 -1.91 -5.75 -2.67
N TYR A 77 -2.14 -5.36 -1.41
CA TYR A 77 -1.12 -5.32 -0.37
C TYR A 77 -0.61 -6.71 -0.01
N ALA A 78 -1.47 -7.73 0.03
CA ALA A 78 -1.05 -9.11 0.24
C ALA A 78 -0.15 -9.61 -0.92
N ALA A 79 -0.54 -9.36 -2.16
CA ALA A 79 0.27 -9.70 -3.34
C ALA A 79 1.62 -8.97 -3.33
N CYS A 80 1.62 -7.68 -2.95
CA CYS A 80 2.84 -6.88 -2.78
C CYS A 80 3.75 -7.44 -1.68
N LEU A 81 3.19 -7.82 -0.53
CA LEU A 81 3.93 -8.41 0.58
C LEU A 81 4.58 -9.75 0.19
N VAL A 82 3.85 -10.60 -0.52
CA VAL A 82 4.39 -11.86 -1.06
C VAL A 82 5.49 -11.58 -2.07
N SER A 83 5.30 -10.61 -2.96
CA SER A 83 6.32 -10.20 -3.94
C SER A 83 7.58 -9.67 -3.26
N ASP A 84 7.41 -8.89 -2.18
CA ASP A 84 8.51 -8.32 -1.39
C ASP A 84 9.36 -9.38 -0.69
N ARG A 85 8.80 -10.58 -0.46
CA ARG A 85 9.56 -11.72 0.05
C ARG A 85 10.64 -12.19 -0.93
N TYR A 86 10.36 -12.10 -2.23
CA TYR A 86 11.27 -12.53 -3.28
C TYR A 86 12.14 -11.38 -3.79
N TRP A 87 11.63 -10.16 -3.74
CA TRP A 87 12.34 -9.00 -4.27
C TRP A 87 11.91 -7.71 -3.56
N THR A 88 12.85 -7.10 -2.85
CA THR A 88 12.74 -5.71 -2.38
C THR A 88 13.97 -4.92 -2.85
N PRO A 89 13.80 -3.69 -3.37
CA PRO A 89 14.91 -2.92 -3.94
C PRO A 89 15.99 -2.55 -2.91
N TRP A 90 15.66 -2.56 -1.60
CA TRP A 90 16.62 -2.25 -0.52
C TRP A 90 17.24 -3.47 0.17
N ALA A 91 16.74 -4.69 -0.03
CA ALA A 91 17.29 -5.87 0.64
C ALA A 91 18.55 -6.44 -0.04
N ARG A 92 18.95 -5.91 -1.21
CA ARG A 92 20.17 -6.34 -1.94
C ARG A 92 21.46 -5.62 -1.48
N ARG A 93 21.57 -5.20 -0.23
CA ARG A 93 22.83 -4.68 0.33
C ARG A 93 23.23 -5.43 1.58
#